data_AF-A0A4R9J9B1-F1
#
_entry.id   AF-A0A4R9J9B1-F1
#
_cell.length_a   1.000
_cell.length_b   1.000
_cell.length_c   1.000
_cell.angle_alpha   90.00
_cell.angle_beta   90.00
_cell.angle_gamma   90.00
#
_symmetry.space_group_name_H-M   'P 1'
#
loop_
_entity.id
_entity.type
_entity.pdbx_description
1 polymer ?
#
loop_
_entity_poly.entity_id
_entity_poly.type
_entity_poly.pdbx_seq_one_letter_code
_entity_poly.pdbx_strand_id
1 'polypeptide(L)'
;MEEDLQNLPKIRTRFRGTVESISIDPNPEKARILIKDIKLLVSGRKVIYAQDFYYSFRFRKQNLKQGDPVEFDARIRPDKRGVSSEKIRLNYPTKIYKQGPDQAGLFPEVRSNI
;
A
#
# COMPACT_ATOMS: atom_id res chain seq x y z
N MET A 1 3.58 -3.63 27.42
CA MET A 1 3.21 -4.12 26.07
C MET A 1 3.99 -3.38 24.98
N GLU A 2 5.31 -3.23 25.11
CA GLU A 2 6.17 -2.56 24.11
C GLU A 2 7.02 -3.56 23.29
N GLU A 3 7.06 -4.83 23.69
CA GLU A 3 7.88 -5.87 23.05
C GLU A 3 7.45 -6.21 21.62
N ASP A 4 6.15 -6.10 21.30
CA ASP A 4 5.63 -6.47 19.97
C ASP A 4 6.06 -5.51 18.85
N LEU A 5 6.33 -4.24 19.17
CA LEU A 5 6.75 -3.24 18.16
C LEU A 5 8.24 -3.34 17.81
N GLN A 6 9.06 -3.89 18.71
CA GLN A 6 10.49 -4.08 18.46
C GLN A 6 10.76 -5.24 17.50
N ASN A 7 9.85 -6.21 17.44
CA ASN A 7 9.95 -7.41 16.58
C ASN A 7 9.30 -7.25 15.19
N LEU A 8 8.93 -6.03 14.80
CA LEU A 8 8.36 -5.81 13.47
C LEU A 8 9.37 -6.21 12.37
N PRO A 9 8.93 -6.97 11.35
CA PRO A 9 9.82 -7.43 10.29
C PRO A 9 10.43 -6.23 9.57
N LYS A 10 11.77 -6.13 9.65
CA LYS A 10 12.56 -5.08 8.97
C LYS A 10 12.73 -5.36 7.47
N ILE A 11 12.33 -6.55 7.04
CA ILE A 11 12.38 -7.02 5.66
C ILE A 11 11.43 -6.19 4.81
N ARG A 12 11.85 -5.90 3.58
CA ARG A 12 10.96 -5.27 2.60
C ARG A 12 10.05 -6.36 2.04
N THR A 13 8.75 -6.15 2.17
CA THR A 13 7.72 -7.12 1.79
C THR A 13 6.77 -6.48 0.79
N ARG A 14 6.16 -7.30 -0.06
CA ARG A 14 5.16 -6.86 -1.01
C ARG A 14 3.76 -6.84 -0.40
N PHE A 15 3.07 -5.74 -0.62
CA PHE A 15 1.69 -5.53 -0.23
C PHE A 15 0.81 -5.34 -1.46
N ARG A 16 -0.47 -5.66 -1.33
CA ARG A 16 -1.55 -5.31 -2.26
C ARG A 16 -2.51 -4.37 -1.55
N GLY A 17 -3.03 -3.39 -2.25
CA GLY A 17 -4.11 -2.52 -1.77
C GLY A 17 -4.89 -1.93 -2.94
N THR A 18 -5.86 -1.08 -2.63
CA THR A 18 -6.70 -0.40 -3.62
C THR A 18 -6.51 1.09 -3.49
N VAL A 19 -6.36 1.79 -4.62
CA VAL A 19 -6.28 3.25 -4.65
C VAL A 19 -7.64 3.82 -4.27
N GLU A 20 -7.73 4.48 -3.12
CA GLU A 20 -8.96 5.11 -2.65
C GLU A 20 -9.13 6.52 -3.21
N SER A 21 -8.06 7.31 -3.19
CA SER A 21 -8.10 8.68 -3.73
C SER A 21 -6.70 9.13 -4.15
N ILE A 22 -6.67 10.08 -5.08
CA ILE A 22 -5.46 10.77 -5.52
C ILE A 22 -5.74 12.27 -5.43
N SER A 23 -4.98 12.96 -4.59
CA SER A 23 -4.99 14.42 -4.50
C SER A 23 -3.80 14.96 -5.27
N ILE A 24 -4.09 15.68 -6.35
CA ILE A 24 -3.07 16.33 -7.18
C ILE A 24 -2.93 17.78 -6.69
N ASP A 25 -1.69 18.21 -6.46
CA ASP A 25 -1.34 19.57 -6.05
C ASP A 25 -0.21 20.07 -6.98
N PRO A 26 -0.21 21.35 -7.41
CA PRO A 26 0.89 21.94 -8.17
C PRO A 26 2.26 21.76 -7.50
N ASN A 27 2.30 21.76 -6.16
CA ASN A 27 3.47 21.34 -5.39
C ASN A 27 3.46 19.80 -5.27
N PRO A 28 4.40 19.09 -5.91
CA PRO A 28 4.46 17.62 -5.88
C PRO A 28 4.66 17.04 -4.47
N GLU A 29 5.19 17.83 -3.53
CA GLU A 29 5.36 17.41 -2.13
C GLU A 29 4.05 17.40 -1.35
N LYS A 30 3.03 18.12 -1.83
CA LYS A 30 1.68 18.14 -1.25
C LYS A 30 0.75 17.13 -1.89
N ALA A 31 1.04 16.67 -3.10
CA ALA A 31 0.27 15.64 -3.76
C ALA A 31 0.27 14.32 -2.94
N ARG A 32 -0.89 13.70 -2.78
CA ARG A 32 -1.11 12.50 -1.95
C ARG A 32 -1.85 11.41 -2.73
N ILE A 33 -1.58 10.17 -2.37
CA ILE A 33 -2.33 8.99 -2.81
C ILE A 33 -2.69 8.16 -1.58
N LEU A 34 -3.99 7.94 -1.39
CA LEU A 34 -4.53 7.12 -0.32
C LEU A 34 -4.70 5.70 -0.83
N ILE A 35 -4.06 4.73 -0.16
CA ILE A 35 -4.24 3.31 -0.45
C ILE A 35 -4.99 2.66 0.70
N LYS A 36 -6.06 1.94 0.42
CA LYS A 36 -6.85 1.19 1.40
C LYS A 36 -6.73 -0.33 1.25
N ASP A 37 -7.25 -1.04 2.23
CA ASP A 37 -7.31 -2.50 2.32
C ASP A 37 -5.95 -3.16 2.09
N ILE A 38 -4.92 -2.63 2.75
CA ILE A 38 -3.54 -3.04 2.54
C ILE A 38 -3.31 -4.41 3.17
N LYS A 39 -2.96 -5.38 2.34
CA LYS A 39 -2.74 -6.79 2.69
C LYS A 39 -1.34 -7.24 2.30
N LEU A 40 -0.77 -8.19 3.05
CA LEU A 40 0.42 -8.92 2.60
C LEU A 40 0.09 -9.68 1.32
N LEU A 41 0.91 -9.54 0.28
CA LEU A 41 0.63 -10.23 -0.98
C LEU A 41 0.70 -11.76 -0.81
N VAL A 42 1.67 -12.25 -0.05
CA VAL A 42 1.93 -13.69 0.11
C VAL A 42 0.86 -14.45 0.88
N SER A 43 0.16 -13.80 1.82
CA SER A 43 -0.79 -14.45 2.72
C SER A 43 -2.19 -13.87 2.68
N GLY A 44 -2.40 -12.75 1.99
CA GLY A 44 -3.67 -12.02 1.99
C GLY A 44 -4.04 -11.39 3.34
N ARG A 45 -3.22 -11.56 4.39
CA ARG A 45 -3.48 -11.02 5.72
C ARG A 45 -3.56 -9.49 5.66
N LYS A 46 -4.65 -8.93 6.17
CA LYS A 46 -4.83 -7.48 6.33
C LYS A 46 -3.81 -6.93 7.32
N VAL A 47 -3.14 -5.83 6.93
CA VAL A 47 -2.04 -5.23 7.68
C VAL A 47 -2.36 -3.81 8.10
N ILE A 48 -2.92 -3.00 7.20
CA ILE A 48 -3.33 -1.61 7.47
C ILE A 48 -4.63 -1.34 6.72
N TYR A 49 -5.60 -0.71 7.38
CA TYR A 49 -6.86 -0.30 6.77
C TYR A 49 -6.65 0.71 5.64
N ALA A 50 -5.95 1.82 5.91
CA ALA A 50 -5.59 2.79 4.89
C ALA A 50 -4.32 3.57 5.26
N GLN A 51 -3.57 4.03 4.26
CA GLN A 51 -2.43 4.90 4.47
C GLN A 51 -2.20 5.86 3.29
N ASP A 52 -1.91 7.11 3.62
CA ASP A 52 -1.44 8.11 2.67
C ASP A 52 0.05 7.95 2.33
N PHE A 53 0.36 8.13 1.05
CA PHE A 53 1.71 8.30 0.56
C PHE A 53 1.83 9.59 -0.25
N TYR A 54 3.04 10.12 -0.36
CA TYR A 54 3.33 11.15 -1.36
C TYR A 54 3.05 10.60 -2.76
N TYR A 55 2.30 11.35 -3.57
CA TYR A 55 2.02 10.98 -4.96
C TYR A 55 3.22 11.31 -5.87
N SER A 56 4.34 10.65 -5.59
CA SER A 56 5.61 10.91 -6.26
C SER A 56 5.60 10.45 -7.73
N PHE A 57 6.69 10.76 -8.43
CA PHE A 57 6.94 10.26 -9.77
C PHE A 57 6.80 8.72 -9.90
N ARG A 58 7.12 7.95 -8.85
CA ARG A 58 6.99 6.47 -8.90
C ARG A 58 5.53 6.03 -9.03
N PHE A 59 4.62 6.70 -8.32
CA PHE A 59 3.18 6.44 -8.45
C PHE A 59 2.63 6.98 -9.77
N ARG A 60 3.04 8.20 -10.17
CA ARG A 60 2.60 8.82 -11.43
C ARG A 60 2.94 7.97 -12.66
N LYS A 61 4.12 7.35 -12.67
CA LYS A 61 4.54 6.41 -13.74
C LYS A 61 3.62 5.22 -13.95
N GLN A 62 2.84 4.83 -12.94
CA GLN A 62 1.94 3.70 -13.04
C GLN A 62 0.58 4.07 -13.64
N ASN A 63 0.29 5.37 -13.84
CA ASN A 63 -0.99 5.86 -14.35
C ASN A 63 -2.19 5.25 -13.59
N LEU A 64 -2.07 5.22 -12.25
CA LEU A 64 -3.09 4.71 -11.35
C LEU A 64 -4.29 5.64 -11.30
N LYS A 65 -5.48 5.05 -11.17
CA LYS A 65 -6.76 5.73 -10.96
C LYS A 65 -7.39 5.24 -9.66
N GLN A 66 -8.35 6.00 -9.14
CA GLN A 66 -9.20 5.53 -8.05
C GLN A 66 -9.86 4.21 -8.43
N GLY A 67 -9.87 3.25 -7.50
CA GLY A 67 -10.34 1.89 -7.70
C GLY A 67 -9.28 0.92 -8.22
N ASP A 68 -8.14 1.39 -8.72
CA ASP A 68 -7.10 0.50 -9.25
C ASP A 68 -6.50 -0.37 -8.11
N PRO A 69 -6.34 -1.69 -8.33
CA PRO A 69 -5.47 -2.50 -7.49
C PRO A 69 -4.01 -2.11 -7.73
N VAL A 70 -3.27 -1.96 -6.64
CA VAL A 70 -1.85 -1.62 -6.66
C VAL A 70 -1.07 -2.56 -5.76
N GLU A 71 0.08 -3.01 -6.25
CA GLU A 71 1.06 -3.73 -5.44
C GLU A 71 2.28 -2.86 -5.21
N PHE A 72 2.89 -2.98 -4.05
CA PHE A 72 4.06 -2.19 -3.72
C PHE A 72 4.94 -2.80 -2.63
N ASP A 73 6.23 -2.53 -2.72
CA ASP A 73 7.23 -3.05 -1.79
C ASP A 73 7.54 -2.01 -0.69
N ALA A 74 7.20 -2.32 0.55
CA ALA A 74 7.40 -1.47 1.72
C ALA A 74 7.93 -2.26 2.93
N ARG A 75 8.25 -1.55 4.02
CA ARG A 75 8.64 -2.09 5.32
C ARG A 75 7.63 -1.61 6.35
N ILE A 76 7.23 -2.51 7.25
CA ILE A 76 6.43 -2.14 8.42
C ILE A 76 7.34 -1.43 9.42
N ARG A 77 6.86 -0.32 9.97
CA ARG A 77 7.54 0.48 10.99
C ARG A 77 6.57 0.77 12.12
N PRO A 78 7.05 0.90 13.37
CA PRO A 78 6.23 1.44 14.43
C PRO A 78 5.82 2.87 14.06
N ASP A 79 4.57 3.21 14.34
CA ASP A 79 4.11 4.56 14.15
C ASP A 79 4.41 5.44 15.37
N LYS A 80 5.59 6.05 15.34
CA LYS A 80 6.06 6.94 16.42
C LYS A 80 5.29 8.25 16.54
N ARG A 81 4.46 8.60 15.55
CA ARG A 81 3.73 9.89 15.52
C ARG A 81 2.24 9.73 15.85
N GLY A 82 1.75 8.51 16.03
CA GLY A 82 0.34 8.23 16.35
C GLY A 82 -0.65 8.67 15.27
N VAL A 83 -0.21 8.71 14.02
CA VAL A 83 -1.01 9.10 12.85
C VAL A 83 -1.84 7.92 12.34
N SER A 84 -1.39 6.69 12.58
CA SER A 84 -2.07 5.44 12.28
C SER A 84 -2.83 4.93 13.50
N SER A 85 -4.10 4.57 13.30
CA SER A 85 -4.92 3.89 14.31
C SER A 85 -4.39 2.50 14.68
N GLU A 86 -3.48 1.93 13.87
CA GLU A 86 -3.03 0.55 14.00
C GLU A 86 -1.64 0.42 14.65
N LYS A 87 -1.10 1.50 15.25
CA LYS A 87 0.24 1.56 15.90
C LYS A 87 1.43 1.26 14.96
N ILE A 88 1.17 0.93 13.70
CA ILE A 88 2.16 0.66 12.65
C ILE A 88 1.90 1.51 11.42
N ARG A 89 2.95 1.72 10.64
CA ARG A 89 2.90 2.40 9.34
C ARG A 89 3.81 1.69 8.34
N LEU A 90 3.50 1.83 7.07
CA LEU A 90 4.38 1.44 5.99
C LEU A 90 5.32 2.60 5.65
N ASN A 91 6.60 2.31 5.47
CA ASN A 91 7.51 3.30 4.93
C ASN A 91 7.17 3.61 3.46
N TYR A 92 7.81 4.65 2.91
CA TYR A 92 7.60 5.00 1.52
C TYR A 92 7.96 3.84 0.56
N PRO A 93 7.07 3.45 -0.38
CA PRO A 93 7.30 2.31 -1.25
C PRO A 93 8.43 2.51 -2.26
N THR A 94 9.19 1.45 -2.54
CA THR A 94 10.29 1.55 -3.54
C THR A 94 9.93 0.99 -4.90
N LYS A 95 9.12 -0.07 -4.95
CA LYS A 95 8.62 -0.65 -6.21
C LYS A 95 7.10 -0.59 -6.15
N ILE A 96 6.47 -0.20 -7.25
CA ILE A 96 5.03 0.00 -7.37
C ILE A 96 4.63 -0.61 -8.69
N TYR A 97 3.57 -1.40 -8.67
CA TYR A 97 3.05 -2.15 -9.80
C TYR A 97 1.56 -1.89 -9.91
N LYS A 98 1.11 -1.40 -11.06
CA LYS A 98 -0.30 -1.40 -11.41
C LYS A 98 -0.68 -2.79 -11.91
N GLN A 99 -1.66 -3.42 -11.28
CA GLN A 99 -2.27 -4.62 -11.84
C GLN A 99 -3.11 -4.21 -13.06
N GLY A 100 -2.75 -4.74 -14.23
CA GLY A 100 -3.52 -4.61 -15.46
C GLY A 100 -4.31 -5.89 -15.77
N PRO A 101 -5.25 -5.86 -16.73
CA PRO A 101 -5.97 -7.05 -17.17
C PRO A 101 -5.06 -8.18 -17.67
N ASP A 102 -3.87 -7.84 -18.15
CA ASP A 102 -2.86 -8.81 -18.65
C ASP A 102 -1.87 -9.26 -17.58
N GLN A 103 -1.91 -8.68 -16.38
CA GLN A 103 -1.21 -9.24 -15.22
C GLN A 103 -2.15 -10.16 -14.50
N ALA A 104 -2.25 -11.41 -14.99
CA ALA A 104 -2.72 -12.50 -14.17
C ALA A 104 -1.94 -12.43 -12.86
N GLY A 105 -2.61 -12.02 -11.78
CA GLY A 105 -2.02 -12.06 -10.45
C GLY A 105 -1.47 -13.48 -10.24
N LEU A 106 -0.37 -13.60 -9.50
CA LEU A 106 0.20 -14.90 -9.14
C LEU A 106 -0.76 -15.81 -8.35
N PHE A 107 -1.98 -15.32 -8.10
CA PHE A 107 -3.09 -16.03 -7.51
C PHE A 107 -4.29 -15.85 -8.44
N PRO A 108 -4.88 -16.94 -8.98
CA PRO A 108 -6.15 -16.84 -9.68
C PRO A 108 -7.18 -16.25 -8.70
N GLU A 109 -7.81 -15.15 -9.09
CA GLU A 109 -8.97 -14.66 -8.35
C GLU A 109 -10.02 -15.77 -8.41
N VAL A 110 -10.38 -16.31 -7.24
CA VAL A 110 -11.50 -17.24 -7.11
C VAL A 110 -12.73 -16.47 -7.54
N ARG A 111 -13.09 -16.60 -8.81
CA ARG A 111 -14.35 -16.10 -9.36
C ARG A 111 -15.47 -16.79 -8.59
N SER A 112 -15.96 -16.11 -7.57
CA SER A 112 -17.21 -16.48 -6.93
C SER A 112 -18.30 -16.03 -7.90
N ASN A 113 -18.78 -16.96 -8.73
CA ASN A 113 -19.99 -16.75 -9.49
C ASN A 113 -21.14 -16.58 -8.49
N ILE A 114 -21.79 -15.42 -8.52
CA ILE A 114 -23.18 -15.26 -8.11
C ILE A 114 -23.93 -14.79 -9.34
#